data_AF-A0A3P6GR32-F1
#
_entry.id   AF-A0A3P6GR32-F1
#
_cell.length_a   1.000
_cell.length_b   1.000
_cell.length_c   1.000
_cell.angle_alpha   90.00
_cell.angle_beta   90.00
_cell.angle_gamma   90.00
#
_symmetry.space_group_name_H-M   'P 1'
#
loop_
_entity.id
_entity.type
_entity.pdbx_description
1 polymer ?
#
loop_
_entity_poly.entity_id
_entity_poly.type
_entity_poly.pdbx_seq_one_letter_code
_entity_poly.pdbx_strand_id
1 'polypeptide(L)'
;MDTIKLIISILQEKKLTEYISDLIYKDGRVERLSGTEIIPTSLDKTNDIVTKDVLYSPEHNLSVRLFLPHKTTAGKNLPLLIYIHGRAWIIESPFSPIYHNYVTEIIKSANCLAVLIQYRRAPEHPVPSSCEDSWSAIEWNFSHPQISKQRETESNIINIWQKKSN
;
A
#
# COMPACT_ATOMS: atom_id res chain seq x y z
N MET A 1 5.34 -2.57 29.42
CA MET A 1 5.71 -3.90 28.88
C MET A 1 6.02 -3.68 27.40
N ASP A 2 7.28 -3.80 27.00
CA ASP A 2 7.72 -3.46 25.64
C ASP A 2 7.04 -4.39 24.63
N THR A 3 6.15 -3.84 23.79
CA THR A 3 5.42 -4.58 22.75
C THR A 3 6.37 -5.35 21.84
N ILE A 4 7.59 -4.83 21.62
CA ILE A 4 8.66 -5.51 20.87
C ILE A 4 9.15 -6.76 21.60
N LYS A 5 9.39 -6.71 22.92
CA LYS A 5 9.78 -7.89 23.70
C LYS A 5 8.67 -8.93 23.72
N LEU A 6 7.41 -8.50 23.78
CA LEU A 6 6.27 -9.42 23.70
C LEU A 6 6.18 -10.08 22.33
N ILE A 7 6.32 -9.32 21.23
CA ILE A 7 6.31 -9.88 19.86
C ILE A 7 7.50 -10.83 19.67
N ILE A 8 8.71 -10.43 20.06
CA ILE A 8 9.91 -11.29 19.98
C ILE A 8 9.72 -12.56 20.82
N SER A 9 9.23 -12.45 22.06
CA SER A 9 8.95 -13.59 22.93
C SER A 9 7.91 -14.52 22.30
N ILE A 10 6.81 -13.98 21.75
CA ILE A 10 5.79 -14.79 21.07
C ILE A 10 6.35 -15.47 19.82
N LEU A 11 7.14 -14.76 19.01
CA LEU A 11 7.74 -15.33 17.80
C LEU A 11 8.76 -16.43 18.12
N GLN A 12 9.55 -16.25 19.17
CA GLN A 12 10.54 -17.23 19.65
C GLN A 12 9.87 -18.44 20.33
N GLU A 13 8.91 -18.21 21.24
CA GLU A 13 8.16 -19.27 21.93
C GLU A 13 7.34 -20.12 20.97
N LYS A 14 6.69 -19.49 19.98
CA LYS A 14 5.85 -20.21 19.00
C LYS A 14 6.63 -20.79 17.82
N LYS A 15 7.97 -20.70 17.81
CA LYS A 15 8.84 -21.10 16.68
C LYS A 15 8.42 -20.49 15.34
N LEU A 16 7.78 -19.31 15.35
CA LEU A 16 7.31 -18.63 14.14
C LEU A 16 8.45 -17.98 13.35
N THR A 17 9.69 -18.08 13.84
CA THR A 17 10.92 -17.66 13.13
C THR A 17 11.10 -18.37 11.79
N GLU A 18 10.48 -19.54 11.58
CA GLU A 18 10.50 -20.19 10.25
C GLU A 18 9.56 -19.52 9.22
N TYR A 19 8.59 -18.72 9.68
CA TYR A 19 7.62 -18.00 8.85
C TYR A 19 7.97 -16.51 8.65
N ILE A 20 8.94 -16.01 9.40
CA ILE A 20 9.47 -14.65 9.30
C ILE A 20 10.93 -14.79 8.91
N SER A 21 11.24 -14.51 7.64
CA SER A 21 12.60 -14.53 7.12
C SER A 21 13.52 -13.47 7.75
N ASP A 22 12.98 -12.56 8.56
CA ASP A 22 13.68 -11.39 9.02
C ASP A 22 14.52 -11.68 10.27
N LEU A 23 15.73 -11.11 10.29
CA LEU A 23 16.64 -11.23 11.43
C LEU A 23 16.31 -10.14 12.44
N ILE A 24 15.86 -10.54 13.63
CA ILE A 24 15.67 -9.64 14.77
C ILE A 24 16.87 -9.78 15.70
N TYR A 25 17.65 -8.70 15.84
CA TYR A 25 18.84 -8.65 16.67
C TYR A 25 18.48 -8.34 18.13
N LYS A 26 19.35 -8.72 19.07
CA LYS A 26 19.13 -8.51 20.52
C LYS A 26 19.02 -7.04 20.92
N ASP A 27 19.59 -6.14 20.12
CA ASP A 27 19.52 -4.69 20.29
C ASP A 27 18.23 -4.07 19.72
N GLY A 28 17.33 -4.88 19.15
CA GLY A 28 16.08 -4.44 18.55
C GLY A 28 16.18 -4.06 17.07
N ARG A 29 17.37 -4.13 16.45
CA ARG A 29 17.52 -3.97 15.01
C ARG A 29 16.76 -5.08 14.27
N VAL A 30 16.12 -4.74 13.16
CA VAL A 30 15.51 -5.72 12.26
C VAL A 30 16.12 -5.60 10.87
N GLU A 31 16.56 -6.72 10.33
CA GLU A 31 17.00 -6.85 8.96
C GLU A 31 15.99 -7.70 8.20
N ARG A 32 15.32 -7.06 7.23
CA ARG A 32 14.28 -7.71 6.43
C ARG A 32 14.93 -8.43 5.26
N LEU A 33 14.92 -9.76 5.29
CA LEU A 33 15.55 -10.58 4.25
C LEU A 33 14.60 -10.87 3.07
N SER A 34 13.30 -10.61 3.24
CA SER A 34 12.31 -10.67 2.18
C SER A 34 11.32 -9.50 2.27
N GLY A 35 10.49 -9.33 1.24
CA GLY A 35 9.48 -8.27 1.20
C GLY A 35 10.02 -6.85 1.13
N THR A 36 11.24 -6.70 0.59
CA THR A 36 11.90 -5.42 0.30
C THR A 36 11.91 -5.09 -1.20
N GLU A 37 11.57 -6.06 -2.04
CA GLU A 37 11.43 -5.88 -3.48
C GLU A 37 10.32 -4.86 -3.80
N ILE A 38 10.54 -4.10 -4.87
CA ILE A 38 9.62 -3.04 -5.31
C ILE A 38 9.37 -3.21 -6.80
N ILE A 39 8.10 -3.30 -7.17
CA ILE A 39 7.67 -3.10 -8.56
C ILE A 39 7.56 -1.59 -8.81
N PRO A 40 8.24 -1.03 -9.83
CA PRO A 40 8.07 0.37 -10.18
C PRO A 40 6.66 0.65 -10.71
N THR A 41 6.18 1.86 -10.52
CA THR A 41 4.90 2.30 -11.11
C THR A 41 5.00 2.38 -12.62
N SER A 42 3.88 2.15 -13.32
CA SER A 42 3.81 2.27 -14.78
C SER A 42 2.65 3.15 -15.21
N LEU A 43 2.96 4.20 -15.98
CA LEU A 43 1.98 5.05 -16.67
C LEU A 43 1.74 4.62 -18.12
N ASP A 44 2.35 3.52 -18.54
CA ASP A 44 2.22 3.01 -19.90
C ASP A 44 0.79 2.51 -20.13
N LYS A 45 0.10 3.19 -21.05
CA LYS A 45 -1.28 2.91 -21.44
C LYS A 45 -1.40 1.64 -22.28
N THR A 46 -0.31 1.06 -22.77
CA THR A 46 -0.36 -0.25 -23.42
C THR A 46 -0.60 -1.38 -22.43
N ASN A 47 -0.34 -1.16 -21.14
CA ASN A 47 -0.67 -2.10 -20.07
C ASN A 47 -2.15 -2.03 -19.72
N ASP A 48 -2.72 -3.17 -19.31
CA ASP A 48 -4.12 -3.25 -18.87
C ASP A 48 -4.39 -2.40 -17.61
N ILE A 49 -3.36 -2.07 -16.83
CA ILE A 49 -3.45 -1.30 -15.59
C ILE A 49 -2.34 -0.26 -15.52
N VAL A 50 -2.72 0.97 -15.18
CA VAL A 50 -1.85 2.08 -14.85
C VAL A 50 -1.67 2.13 -13.33
N THR A 51 -0.44 2.32 -12.86
CA THR A 51 -0.12 2.47 -11.44
C THR A 51 0.63 3.77 -11.17
N LYS A 52 0.39 4.37 -10.00
CA LYS A 52 1.09 5.57 -9.54
C LYS A 52 1.18 5.60 -8.02
N ASP A 53 2.32 6.04 -7.50
CA ASP A 53 2.50 6.31 -6.08
C ASP A 53 2.22 7.80 -5.78
N VAL A 54 1.50 8.06 -4.69
CA VAL A 54 1.15 9.41 -4.24
C VAL A 54 1.47 9.55 -2.76
N LEU A 55 2.32 10.51 -2.44
CA LEU A 55 2.63 10.91 -1.08
C LEU A 55 1.39 11.58 -0.46
N TYR A 56 0.87 11.01 0.63
CA TYR A 56 -0.29 11.54 1.32
C TYR A 56 0.03 12.11 2.70
N SER A 57 1.07 11.58 3.36
CA SER A 57 1.60 12.09 4.62
C SER A 57 3.08 12.43 4.45
N PRO A 58 3.41 13.69 4.11
CA PRO A 58 4.80 14.15 4.01
C PRO A 58 5.55 14.05 5.35
N GLU A 59 4.87 14.29 6.47
CA GLU A 59 5.45 14.23 7.82
C GLU A 59 6.02 12.84 8.15
N HIS A 60 5.35 11.78 7.71
CA HIS A 60 5.77 10.40 7.94
C HIS A 60 6.37 9.74 6.69
N ASN A 61 6.53 10.49 5.60
CA ASN A 61 6.95 9.98 4.29
C ASN A 61 6.14 8.76 3.83
N LEU A 62 4.80 8.81 4.00
CA LEU A 62 3.90 7.73 3.64
C LEU A 62 3.15 8.03 2.35
N SER A 63 3.12 7.03 1.48
CA SER A 63 2.45 7.08 0.20
C SER A 63 1.33 6.04 0.10
N VAL A 64 0.48 6.20 -0.91
CA VAL A 64 -0.40 5.13 -1.38
C VAL A 64 -0.02 4.76 -2.81
N ARG A 65 -0.18 3.50 -3.18
CA ARG A 65 -0.13 3.08 -4.58
C ARG A 65 -1.54 3.01 -5.13
N LEU A 66 -1.77 3.81 -6.16
CA LEU A 66 -3.02 3.85 -6.88
C LEU A 66 -2.95 2.94 -8.11
N PHE A 67 -4.07 2.30 -8.42
CA PHE A 67 -4.23 1.45 -9.59
C PHE A 67 -5.49 1.85 -10.36
N LEU A 68 -5.35 1.99 -11.67
CA LEU A 68 -6.39 2.40 -12.60
C LEU A 68 -6.42 1.40 -13.78
N PRO A 69 -7.51 0.65 -14.00
CA PRO A 69 -7.64 -0.16 -15.20
C PRO A 69 -7.61 0.74 -16.44
N HIS A 70 -6.87 0.35 -17.48
CA HIS A 70 -6.69 1.17 -18.69
C HIS A 70 -7.97 1.24 -19.54
N LYS A 71 -8.72 0.14 -19.65
CA LYS A 71 -9.97 0.08 -20.42
C LYS A 71 -11.16 0.41 -19.54
N THR A 72 -11.28 1.66 -19.10
CA THR A 72 -12.48 2.06 -18.34
C THR A 72 -13.62 2.38 -19.31
N THR A 73 -14.84 1.97 -18.97
CA THR A 73 -16.02 2.44 -19.71
C THR A 73 -16.26 3.89 -19.33
N ALA A 74 -15.82 4.81 -20.20
CA ALA A 74 -16.01 6.24 -20.03
C ALA A 74 -17.45 6.56 -19.56
N GLY A 75 -17.56 7.30 -18.46
CA GLY A 75 -18.85 7.74 -17.91
C GLY A 75 -19.48 6.85 -16.82
N LYS A 76 -18.83 5.76 -16.39
CA LYS A 76 -19.28 4.96 -15.23
C LYS A 76 -18.43 5.22 -13.99
N ASN A 77 -19.06 5.28 -12.82
CA ASN A 77 -18.35 5.25 -11.54
C ASN A 77 -17.89 3.81 -11.28
N LEU A 78 -16.58 3.58 -11.15
CA LEU A 78 -16.06 2.30 -10.71
C LEU A 78 -16.06 2.17 -9.17
N PRO A 79 -16.23 0.96 -8.62
CA PRO A 79 -15.96 0.71 -7.21
C PRO A 79 -14.51 1.06 -6.85
N LEU A 80 -14.29 1.45 -5.60
CA LEU A 80 -12.94 1.67 -5.06
C LEU A 80 -12.59 0.58 -4.04
N LEU A 81 -11.51 -0.14 -4.31
CA LEU A 81 -10.87 -1.03 -3.35
C LEU A 81 -9.82 -0.25 -2.54
N ILE A 82 -10.01 -0.14 -1.23
CA ILE A 82 -8.93 0.29 -0.33
C ILE A 82 -8.32 -0.98 0.26
N TYR A 83 -7.01 -1.18 0.04
CA TYR A 83 -6.31 -2.38 0.45
C TYR A 83 -5.16 -2.06 1.42
N ILE A 84 -5.20 -2.72 2.58
CA ILE A 84 -4.14 -2.68 3.58
C ILE A 84 -3.41 -4.02 3.50
N HIS A 85 -2.12 -3.98 3.18
CA HIS A 85 -1.35 -5.21 3.03
C HIS A 85 -1.15 -5.92 4.37
N GLY A 86 -0.85 -7.22 4.31
CA GLY A 86 -0.71 -8.08 5.47
C GLY A 86 0.73 -8.21 5.96
N ARG A 87 1.04 -9.38 6.52
CA ARG A 87 2.34 -9.78 7.12
C ARG A 87 2.62 -9.14 8.49
N ALA A 88 1.61 -9.21 9.35
CA ALA A 88 1.71 -8.90 10.78
C ALA A 88 2.24 -7.48 11.09
N TRP A 89 2.04 -6.51 10.20
CA TRP A 89 2.54 -5.13 10.32
C TRP A 89 4.07 -4.98 10.28
N ILE A 90 4.80 -6.04 9.94
CA ILE A 90 6.27 -6.09 10.03
C ILE A 90 6.92 -6.13 8.64
N ILE A 91 6.36 -6.91 7.72
CA ILE A 91 6.97 -7.23 6.43
C ILE A 91 6.14 -6.66 5.28
N GLU A 92 6.77 -6.58 4.10
CA GLU A 92 6.18 -6.14 2.84
C GLU A 92 5.83 -4.65 2.82
N SER A 93 5.36 -4.22 1.65
CA SER A 93 4.90 -2.87 1.36
C SER A 93 3.81 -2.92 0.28
N PRO A 94 3.05 -1.84 0.06
CA PRO A 94 2.16 -1.73 -1.09
C PRO A 94 2.88 -1.81 -2.44
N PHE A 95 4.22 -1.71 -2.44
CA PHE A 95 5.04 -1.70 -3.65
C PHE A 95 5.62 -3.09 -3.97
N SER A 96 5.45 -4.06 -3.07
CA SER A 96 5.96 -5.41 -3.23
C SER A 96 5.33 -6.16 -4.42
N PRO A 97 6.06 -7.06 -5.08
CA PRO A 97 5.52 -7.90 -6.14
C PRO A 97 4.29 -8.70 -5.71
N ILE A 98 4.29 -9.25 -4.50
CA ILE A 98 3.20 -10.09 -3.98
C ILE A 98 1.89 -9.30 -3.96
N TYR A 99 1.89 -8.11 -3.36
CA TYR A 99 0.68 -7.31 -3.23
C TYR A 99 0.32 -6.55 -4.50
N HIS A 100 1.32 -6.10 -5.28
CA HIS A 100 1.07 -5.48 -6.58
C HIS A 100 0.37 -6.45 -7.54
N ASN A 101 0.89 -7.68 -7.67
CA ASN A 101 0.33 -8.68 -8.59
C ASN A 101 -1.06 -9.14 -8.12
N TYR A 102 -1.23 -9.38 -6.82
CA TYR A 102 -2.52 -9.77 -6.26
C TYR A 102 -3.61 -8.74 -6.54
N VAL A 103 -3.31 -7.46 -6.34
CA VAL A 103 -4.28 -6.38 -6.56
C VAL A 103 -4.52 -6.13 -8.05
N THR A 104 -3.50 -6.27 -8.88
CA THR A 104 -3.63 -6.24 -10.35
C THR A 104 -4.69 -7.24 -10.82
N GLU A 105 -4.68 -8.47 -10.31
CA GLU A 105 -5.66 -9.48 -10.67
C GLU A 105 -7.07 -9.16 -10.16
N ILE A 106 -7.20 -8.59 -8.94
CA ILE A 106 -8.50 -8.13 -8.42
C ILE A 106 -9.08 -7.05 -9.33
N ILE A 107 -8.27 -6.07 -9.73
CA ILE A 107 -8.70 -4.95 -10.57
C ILE A 107 -9.16 -5.42 -11.93
N LYS A 108 -8.41 -6.33 -12.57
CA LYS A 108 -8.81 -6.92 -13.85
C LYS A 108 -10.14 -7.67 -13.74
N SER A 109 -10.33 -8.40 -12.65
CA SER A 109 -11.52 -9.25 -12.46
C SER A 109 -12.76 -8.46 -12.04
N ALA A 110 -12.60 -7.49 -11.14
CA ALA A 110 -13.70 -6.72 -10.56
C ALA A 110 -13.97 -5.40 -11.30
N ASN A 111 -13.08 -5.01 -12.23
CA ASN A 111 -13.11 -3.73 -12.92
C ASN A 111 -13.30 -2.56 -11.93
N CYS A 112 -12.34 -2.41 -11.01
CA CYS A 112 -12.40 -1.42 -9.94
C CYS A 112 -11.12 -0.57 -9.87
N LEU A 113 -11.19 0.57 -9.20
CA LEU A 113 -10.01 1.31 -8.79
C LEU A 113 -9.42 0.65 -7.54
N ALA A 114 -8.11 0.83 -7.29
CA ALA A 114 -7.54 0.45 -6.00
C ALA A 114 -6.57 1.49 -5.43
N VAL A 115 -6.54 1.56 -4.11
CA VAL A 115 -5.60 2.34 -3.28
C VAL A 115 -4.95 1.37 -2.31
N LEU A 116 -3.64 1.15 -2.46
CA LEU A 116 -2.84 0.30 -1.58
C LEU A 116 -2.07 1.18 -0.62
N ILE A 117 -2.27 0.95 0.68
CA ILE A 117 -1.77 1.86 1.70
C ILE A 117 -0.37 1.45 2.16
N GLN A 118 0.55 2.41 2.18
CA GLN A 118 1.79 2.30 2.94
C GLN A 118 1.53 2.74 4.38
N TYR A 119 1.97 1.90 5.31
CA TYR A 119 1.96 2.20 6.73
C TYR A 119 3.35 1.99 7.33
N ARG A 120 3.65 2.65 8.45
CA ARG A 120 4.86 2.41 9.23
C ARG A 120 4.82 1.01 9.84
N ARG A 121 5.97 0.33 9.81
CA ARG A 121 6.08 -1.08 10.20
C ARG A 121 6.73 -1.23 11.57
N ALA A 122 6.34 -2.30 12.25
CA ALA A 122 7.02 -2.75 13.45
C ALA A 122 8.34 -3.46 13.06
N PRO A 123 9.33 -3.46 13.98
CA PRO A 123 9.31 -2.86 15.32
C PRO A 123 9.68 -1.39 15.38
N GLU A 124 10.13 -0.78 14.28
CA GLU A 124 10.56 0.63 14.26
C GLU A 124 9.42 1.58 14.66
N HIS A 125 8.20 1.22 14.30
CA HIS A 125 6.97 1.89 14.69
C HIS A 125 5.97 0.87 15.23
N PRO A 126 5.96 0.62 16.55
CA PRO A 126 5.05 -0.33 17.17
C PRO A 126 3.57 0.07 16.99
N VAL A 127 2.67 -0.89 17.24
CA VAL A 127 1.23 -0.61 17.37
C VAL A 127 1.02 0.52 18.39
N PRO A 128 0.19 1.54 18.09
CA PRO A 128 -0.83 1.58 17.03
C PRO A 128 -0.44 2.20 15.68
N SER A 129 0.83 2.55 15.42
CA SER A 129 1.20 3.37 14.26
C SER A 129 0.67 2.87 12.91
N SER A 130 0.74 1.56 12.62
CA SER A 130 0.24 1.02 11.35
C SER A 130 -1.27 1.19 11.17
N CYS A 131 -2.03 1.13 12.26
CA CYS A 131 -3.49 1.34 12.26
C CYS A 131 -3.82 2.81 12.05
N GLU A 132 -3.11 3.71 12.74
CA GLU A 132 -3.28 5.16 12.61
C GLU A 132 -2.93 5.63 11.18
N ASP A 133 -1.83 5.14 10.62
CA ASP A 133 -1.42 5.42 9.25
C ASP A 133 -2.49 4.93 8.26
N SER A 134 -2.97 3.70 8.44
CA SER A 134 -4.02 3.14 7.58
C SER A 134 -5.31 3.95 7.63
N TRP A 135 -5.72 4.40 8.82
CA TRP A 135 -6.89 5.23 8.99
C TRP A 135 -6.71 6.61 8.34
N SER A 136 -5.56 7.25 8.56
CA SER A 136 -5.27 8.55 7.96
C SER A 136 -5.23 8.51 6.43
N ALA A 137 -4.75 7.41 5.83
CA ALA A 137 -4.78 7.21 4.38
C ALA A 137 -6.22 7.07 3.84
N ILE A 138 -7.09 6.39 4.60
CA ILE A 138 -8.52 6.29 4.28
C ILE A 138 -9.17 7.67 4.30
N GLU A 139 -8.94 8.45 5.36
CA GLU A 139 -9.47 9.83 5.48
C GLU A 139 -8.94 10.74 4.36
N TRP A 140 -7.65 10.65 4.06
CA TRP A 140 -7.04 11.36 2.95
C TRP A 140 -7.71 11.02 1.61
N ASN A 141 -7.98 9.74 1.35
CA ASN A 141 -8.63 9.31 0.12
C ASN A 141 -10.06 9.88 -0.01
N PHE A 142 -10.85 9.89 1.08
CA PHE A 142 -12.20 10.44 1.07
C PHE A 142 -12.26 11.97 1.01
N SER A 143 -11.24 12.67 1.52
CA SER A 143 -11.11 14.13 1.36
C SER A 143 -10.69 14.56 -0.06
N HIS A 144 -10.32 13.59 -0.92
CA HIS A 144 -9.89 13.81 -2.30
C HIS A 144 -10.88 13.17 -3.29
N PRO A 145 -12.12 13.69 -3.42
CA PRO A 145 -13.16 13.06 -4.22
C PRO A 145 -12.82 12.94 -5.70
N GLN A 146 -11.85 13.71 -6.20
CA GLN A 146 -11.37 13.62 -7.59
C GLN A 146 -10.60 12.32 -7.87
N ILE A 147 -10.03 11.69 -6.82
CA ILE A 147 -9.47 10.34 -6.89
C ILE A 147 -10.60 9.31 -7.01
N SER A 148 -11.75 9.59 -6.37
CA SER A 148 -12.93 8.71 -6.35
C SER A 148 -13.94 8.95 -7.49
N LYS A 149 -13.90 10.10 -8.18
CA LYS A 149 -14.91 10.52 -9.18
C LYS A 149 -14.31 10.55 -10.58
N GLN A 150 -14.78 9.63 -11.41
CA GLN A 150 -14.43 9.46 -12.82
C GLN A 150 -15.25 10.34 -13.79
N ARG A 151 -15.79 11.49 -13.35
CA ARG A 151 -16.61 12.33 -14.24
C ARG A 151 -15.82 13.04 -15.33
N GLU A 152 -14.50 12.93 -15.33
CA GLU A 152 -13.65 13.53 -16.34
C GLU A 152 -12.86 12.46 -17.09
N THR A 153 -12.55 12.73 -18.35
CA THR A 153 -11.91 11.81 -19.30
C THR A 153 -10.63 11.19 -18.71
N GLU A 154 -10.24 9.99 -19.19
CA GLU A 154 -9.03 9.29 -18.72
C GLU A 154 -7.77 10.18 -18.73
N SER A 155 -7.68 11.10 -19.70
CA SER A 155 -6.62 12.11 -19.79
C SER A 155 -6.65 13.13 -18.63
N ASN A 156 -7.83 13.50 -18.11
CA ASN A 156 -7.96 14.43 -16.99
C ASN A 156 -7.64 13.78 -15.64
N ILE A 157 -8.01 12.50 -15.44
CA ILE A 157 -7.70 11.79 -14.18
C ILE A 157 -6.19 11.64 -14.04
N ILE A 158 -5.50 11.21 -15.09
CA ILE A 158 -4.03 11.11 -15.09
C ILE A 158 -3.40 12.49 -14.87
N ASN A 159 -3.93 13.56 -15.46
CA ASN A 159 -3.43 14.93 -15.25
C ASN A 159 -3.70 15.45 -13.81
N ILE A 160 -4.85 15.13 -13.20
CA ILE A 160 -5.17 15.44 -11.80
C ILE A 160 -4.22 14.67 -10.88
N TRP A 161 -3.98 13.39 -11.20
CA TRP A 161 -3.07 12.54 -10.45
C TRP A 161 -1.63 13.01 -10.61
N GLN A 162 -1.21 13.49 -11.79
CA GLN A 162 0.10 14.07 -12.06
C GLN A 162 0.33 15.44 -11.38
N LYS A 163 -0.67 16.32 -11.33
CA LYS A 163 -0.52 17.69 -10.80
C LYS A 163 -0.40 17.82 -9.28
N LYS A 164 -0.88 16.85 -8.50
CA LYS A 164 -0.89 16.92 -7.02
C LYS A 164 0.37 16.34 -6.35
N SER A 165 1.45 16.12 -7.10
CA SER A 165 2.76 15.70 -6.58
C SER A 165 3.73 16.87 -6.37
N ASN A 166 3.28 18.13 -6.51
CA ASN A 166 4.03 19.35 -6.24
C ASN A 166 3.38 20.17 -5.13
#